data_AF-A0A7Z9QKQ1-F1
#
_entry.id   AF-A0A7Z9QKQ1-F1
#
_cell.length_a   1.000
_cell.length_b   1.000
_cell.length_c   1.000
_cell.angle_alpha   90.00
_cell.angle_beta   90.00
_cell.angle_gamma   90.00
#
_symmetry.space_group_name_H-M   'P 1'
#
loop_
_entity.id
_entity.type
_entity.pdbx_description
1 polymer ?
#
loop_
_entity_poly.entity_id
_entity_poly.type
_entity_poly.pdbx_seq_one_letter_code
_entity_poly.pdbx_strand_id
1 'polypeptide(L)' 'MQVNVKWDFGDTDLEDVDYTAALKESGLPHTVTIPKHIVEEWKTEGDVVITDWLSDKYGFTHFGWD' A
#
# COMPACT_ATOMS: atom_id res chain seq x y z
N MET A 1 -9.57 -8.68 -5.63
CA MET A 1 -9.11 -9.05 -4.26
C MET A 1 -9.05 -7.77 -3.44
N GLN A 2 -9.22 -7.82 -2.12
CA GLN A 2 -9.14 -6.64 -1.27
C GLN A 2 -8.11 -6.91 -0.17
N VAL A 3 -7.21 -5.95 0.06
CA VAL A 3 -6.11 -6.06 1.04
C VAL A 3 -6.09 -4.82 1.93
N ASN A 4 -5.67 -4.99 3.18
CA ASN A 4 -5.40 -3.87 4.08
C ASN A 4 -3.93 -3.51 3.98
N VAL A 5 -3.62 -2.25 3.67
CA VAL A 5 -2.24 -1.80 3.45
C VAL A 5 -1.74 -1.05 4.67
N LYS A 6 -0.51 -1.39 5.09
CA LYS A 6 0.22 -0.65 6.11
C LYS A 6 1.25 0.23 5.43
N TRP A 7 0.93 1.51 5.23
CA TRP A 7 1.81 2.47 4.57
C TRP A 7 3.02 2.78 5.44
N ASP A 8 4.12 3.12 4.79
CA ASP A 8 5.33 3.59 5.44
C ASP A 8 5.39 5.11 5.30
N PHE A 9 5.45 5.80 6.43
CA PHE A 9 5.58 7.25 6.51
C PHE A 9 6.98 7.67 7.00
N GLY A 10 7.90 6.73 7.16
CA GLY A 10 9.30 7.03 7.44
C GLY A 10 9.90 7.90 6.33
N ASP A 11 10.78 8.82 6.71
CA ASP A 11 11.38 9.81 5.80
C ASP A 11 10.37 10.79 5.16
N THR A 12 9.16 10.94 5.74
CA THR A 12 8.18 11.94 5.33
C THR A 12 7.91 12.93 6.46
N ASP A 13 7.25 14.05 6.14
CA ASP A 13 6.78 15.02 7.15
C ASP A 13 5.77 14.42 8.15
N LEU A 14 5.29 13.19 7.91
CA LEU A 14 4.34 12.46 8.73
C LEU A 14 4.98 11.40 9.64
N GLU A 15 6.30 11.23 9.61
CA GLU A 15 7.02 10.19 10.37
C GLU A 15 6.78 10.28 11.88
N ASP A 16 6.72 11.51 12.43
CA ASP A 16 6.51 11.77 13.86
C ASP A 16 5.03 11.85 14.27
N VAL A 17 4.10 11.62 13.32
CA VAL A 17 2.65 11.70 13.55
C VAL A 17 2.09 10.31 13.87
N ASP A 18 1.05 10.24 14.73
CA ASP A 18 0.33 8.98 14.95
C ASP A 18 -0.14 8.39 13.61
N TYR A 19 0.06 7.09 13.41
CA TYR A 19 -0.22 6.42 12.14
C TYR A 19 -1.65 6.68 11.62
N THR A 20 -2.65 6.72 12.50
CA THR A 20 -4.05 6.98 12.09
C THR A 20 -4.23 8.42 11.62
N ALA A 21 -3.55 9.37 12.26
CA ALA A 21 -3.54 10.77 11.84
C ALA A 21 -2.74 10.94 10.53
N ALA A 22 -1.55 10.34 10.41
CA ALA A 22 -0.74 10.33 9.19
C ALA A 22 -1.50 9.74 8.00
N LEU A 23 -2.24 8.64 8.21
CA LEU A 23 -3.08 8.04 7.18
C LEU A 23 -4.22 8.96 6.73
N LYS A 24 -4.84 9.67 7.68
CA LYS A 24 -5.90 10.64 7.38
C LYS A 24 -5.34 11.86 6.64
N GLU A 25 -4.17 12.35 7.03
CA GLU A 25 -3.53 13.53 6.44
C GLU A 25 -2.95 13.26 5.05
N SER A 26 -2.35 12.09 4.84
CA SER A 26 -1.84 11.65 3.52
C SER A 26 -2.94 11.37 2.50
N GLY A 27 -4.16 11.08 2.97
CA GLY A 27 -5.28 10.67 2.10
C GLY A 27 -5.10 9.27 1.49
N LEU A 28 -4.13 8.49 1.98
CA LEU A 28 -3.90 7.13 1.51
C LEU A 28 -5.01 6.18 2.03
N PRO A 29 -5.45 5.23 1.21
CA PRO A 29 -6.48 4.29 1.61
C PRO A 29 -5.92 3.22 2.56
N HIS A 30 -6.64 2.92 3.63
CA HIS A 30 -6.32 1.77 4.48
C HIS A 30 -6.57 0.43 3.76
N THR A 31 -7.58 0.40 2.89
CA THR A 31 -8.01 -0.82 2.21
C THR A 31 -8.08 -0.59 0.71
N VAL A 32 -7.40 -1.45 -0.04
CA VAL A 32 -7.25 -1.31 -1.50
C VAL A 32 -7.86 -2.51 -2.22
N THR A 33 -8.66 -2.22 -3.25
CA THR A 33 -9.14 -3.25 -4.18
C THR A 33 -8.10 -3.47 -5.28
N ILE A 34 -7.49 -4.65 -5.27
CA ILE A 34 -6.50 -5.07 -6.27
C ILE A 34 -7.21 -5.46 -7.57
N PRO A 35 -6.83 -4.88 -8.72
CA PRO A 35 -7.38 -5.20 -10.03
C PRO A 35 -7.19 -6.67 -10.41
N LYS A 36 -8.10 -7.22 -11.22
CA LYS A 36 -8.09 -8.64 -11.59
C LYS A 36 -6.80 -9.07 -12.29
N HIS A 37 -6.24 -8.24 -13.17
CA HIS A 37 -5.01 -8.57 -13.90
C HIS A 37 -3.80 -8.70 -12.95
N ILE A 38 -3.66 -7.78 -11.99
CA ILE A 38 -2.63 -7.86 -10.94
C ILE A 38 -2.78 -9.13 -10.10
N VAL A 39 -4.03 -9.52 -9.76
CA VAL A 39 -4.28 -10.78 -9.04
C VAL A 39 -3.90 -12.01 -9.86
N GLU A 40 -4.00 -11.94 -11.19
CA GLU A 40 -3.59 -13.03 -12.08
C GLU A 40 -2.06 -13.14 -12.17
N GLU A 41 -1.37 -12.01 -12.30
CA GLU A 41 0.10 -11.93 -12.29
C GLU A 41 0.69 -12.35 -10.93
N TRP A 42 0.07 -11.94 -9.83
CA TRP A 42 0.42 -12.36 -8.47
C TRP A 42 0.40 -13.89 -8.29
N LYS A 43 -0.54 -14.59 -8.93
CA LYS A 43 -0.61 -16.07 -8.85
C LYS A 43 0.56 -16.77 -9.54
N THR A 44 1.22 -16.10 -10.49
CA THR A 44 2.35 -16.64 -11.24
C THR A 44 3.70 -16.16 -10.71
N GLU A 45 3.78 -14.90 -10.28
CA GLU A 45 5.04 -14.22 -9.92
C GLU A 45 5.18 -13.96 -8.41
N GLY A 46 4.10 -14.12 -7.65
CA GLY A 46 4.09 -13.98 -6.20
C GLY A 46 3.90 -12.54 -5.72
N ASP A 47 4.13 -12.34 -4.42
CA ASP A 47 3.77 -11.13 -3.66
C ASP A 47 4.39 -9.83 -4.18
N VAL A 48 5.54 -9.90 -4.86
CA VAL A 48 6.25 -8.74 -5.42
C VAL A 48 5.37 -7.90 -6.35
N VAL A 49 4.48 -8.54 -7.13
CA VAL A 49 3.60 -7.85 -8.09
C VAL A 49 2.65 -6.89 -7.38
N ILE A 50 2.11 -7.28 -6.21
CA ILE A 50 1.18 -6.44 -5.46
C ILE A 50 1.93 -5.29 -4.80
N THR A 51 3.12 -5.55 -4.25
CA THR A 51 4.00 -4.52 -3.68
C THR A 51 4.31 -3.43 -4.69
N ASP A 52 4.80 -3.83 -5.86
CA ASP A 52 5.24 -2.92 -6.89
C ASP A 52 4.07 -2.09 -7.40
N TRP A 53 2.93 -2.75 -7.65
CA TRP A 53 1.72 -2.05 -8.09
C TRP A 53 1.18 -1.05 -7.06
N LEU A 54 1.19 -1.38 -5.76
CA LEU A 54 0.78 -0.45 -4.71
C LEU A 54 1.70 0.77 -4.67
N SER A 55 3.01 0.53 -4.75
CA SER A 55 4.02 1.59 -4.74
C SER A 55 3.89 2.50 -5.97
N ASP A 56 3.74 1.92 -7.17
CA ASP A 56 3.56 2.67 -8.42
C ASP A 56 2.28 3.49 -8.43
N LYS A 57 1.17 2.93 -7.91
CA LYS A 57 -0.13 3.59 -7.96
C LYS A 57 -0.26 4.74 -6.98
N TYR A 58 0.29 4.58 -5.79
CA TYR A 58 0.13 5.55 -4.71
C TYR A 58 1.36 6.42 -4.50
N GLY A 59 2.50 6.09 -5.12
CA GLY A 59 3.75 6.82 -4.97
C GLY A 59 4.31 6.76 -3.55
N PHE A 60 3.98 5.70 -2.81
CA PHE A 60 4.34 5.53 -1.40
C PHE A 60 4.83 4.11 -1.13
N THR A 61 5.83 4.00 -0.25
CA THR A 61 6.28 2.74 0.31
C THR A 61 5.26 2.20 1.32
N HIS A 62 5.30 0.90 1.55
CA HIS A 62 4.45 0.23 2.53
C HIS A 62 5.22 -0.88 3.25
N PHE A 63 4.88 -1.12 4.51
CA PHE A 63 5.41 -2.23 5.30
C PHE A 63 4.83 -3.58 4.93
N GLY A 64 3.76 -3.60 4.14
CA GLY A 64 3.10 -4.82 3.66
C GLY A 64 1.60 -4.67 3.59
N TRP A 65 0.93 -5.81 3.40
CA TRP A 65 -0.52 -5.90 3.33
C TRP A 65 -1.04 -7.22 3.93
N ASP A 66 -2.28 -7.18 4.41
CA ASP A 66 -3.00 -8.31 5.00
C ASP A 66 -4.32 -8.59 4.26
#